data_AF-A0AAV8C4A8-F1
#
_entry.id   AF-A0AAV8C4A8-F1
#
_cell.length_a   1.000
_cell.length_b   1.000
_cell.length_c   1.000
_cell.angle_alpha   90.00
_cell.angle_beta   90.00
_cell.angle_gamma   90.00
#
_symmetry.space_group_name_H-M   'P 1'
#
loop_
_entity.id
_entity.type
_entity.pdbx_description
1 polymer ?
#
loop_
_entity_poly.entity_id
_entity_poly.type
_entity_poly.pdbx_seq_one_letter_code
_entity_poly.pdbx_strand_id
1 'polypeptide(L)'
;MLLGHSDSYVKDKAMQVTIAFNHFGEGLIQRMPRCRHGFFHVVNNDYTHWEMYAIGGSAEPTINSQGNRYLAPTNPFAKEVTKRVDSAKTVWKNWNWRSEGDLFQNGAFFTPSSTEASSSYAKASSLGANPASLITAVAAARCFDREEERPN
;
A
#
# COMPACT_ATOMS: atom_id res chain seq x y z
N MET A 1 -8.88 -2.76 4.66
CA MET A 1 -9.13 -3.21 3.27
C MET A 1 -8.50 -4.57 3.01
N LEU A 2 -9.29 -5.57 2.58
CA LEU A 2 -8.80 -6.93 2.29
C LEU A 2 -9.04 -7.27 0.81
N LEU A 3 -8.00 -7.66 0.08
CA LEU A 3 -8.06 -8.01 -1.34
C LEU A 3 -7.58 -9.46 -1.51
N GLY A 4 -8.53 -10.35 -1.79
CA GLY A 4 -8.36 -11.80 -1.77
C GLY A 4 -8.63 -12.40 -0.39
N HIS A 5 -9.57 -13.35 -0.32
CA HIS A 5 -10.09 -13.87 0.95
C HIS A 5 -9.24 -15.02 1.52
N SER A 6 -8.74 -15.92 0.66
CA SER A 6 -8.09 -17.17 1.06
C SER A 6 -6.79 -17.40 0.31
N ASP A 7 -5.79 -17.92 1.03
CA ASP A 7 -4.50 -18.33 0.44
C ASP A 7 -4.69 -19.51 -0.53
N SER A 8 -5.73 -20.33 -0.37
CA SER A 8 -6.03 -21.46 -1.26
C SER A 8 -6.82 -21.09 -2.52
N TYR A 9 -7.37 -19.88 -2.61
CA TYR A 9 -8.22 -19.48 -3.73
C TYR A 9 -7.39 -18.90 -4.89
N VAL A 10 -6.72 -19.79 -5.62
CA VAL A 10 -5.76 -19.43 -6.69
C VAL A 10 -6.34 -18.67 -7.87
N LYS A 11 -7.67 -18.59 -8.01
CA LYS A 11 -8.31 -17.79 -9.07
C LYS A 11 -8.04 -16.28 -8.90
N ASP A 12 -7.71 -15.83 -7.69
CA ASP A 12 -7.36 -14.44 -7.41
C ASP A 12 -5.99 -14.03 -8.01
N LYS A 13 -5.20 -14.97 -8.57
CA LYS A 13 -3.96 -14.64 -9.31
C LYS A 13 -4.19 -13.74 -10.52
N ALA A 14 -5.40 -13.73 -11.07
CA ALA A 14 -5.78 -12.84 -12.18
C ALA A 14 -6.22 -11.44 -11.72
N MET A 15 -6.43 -11.25 -10.41
CA MET A 15 -6.89 -9.98 -9.85
C MET A 15 -5.85 -8.88 -10.08
N GLN A 16 -6.32 -7.72 -10.53
CA GLN A 16 -5.52 -6.51 -10.70
C GLN A 16 -6.25 -5.36 -10.03
N VAL A 17 -5.59 -4.65 -9.13
CA VAL A 17 -6.19 -3.55 -8.39
C VAL A 17 -5.22 -2.37 -8.37
N THR A 18 -5.74 -1.17 -8.63
CA THR A 18 -5.05 0.08 -8.35
C THR A 18 -5.68 0.75 -7.15
N ILE A 19 -4.86 1.07 -6.16
CA ILE A 19 -5.22 1.83 -4.96
C ILE A 19 -4.53 3.17 -5.10
N ALA A 20 -5.30 4.23 -5.35
CA ALA A 20 -4.73 5.54 -5.64
C ALA A 20 -5.46 6.70 -4.95
N PHE A 21 -4.68 7.72 -4.58
CA PHE A 21 -5.17 9.00 -4.06
C PHE A 21 -6.07 8.90 -2.82
N ASN A 22 -5.87 7.86 -2.00
CA ASN A 22 -6.58 7.70 -0.73
C ASN A 22 -5.80 8.38 0.41
N HIS A 23 -6.53 8.82 1.44
CA HIS A 23 -5.96 9.13 2.74
C HIS A 23 -6.31 7.98 3.71
N PHE A 24 -5.29 7.31 4.22
CA PHE A 24 -5.39 6.31 5.28
C PHE A 24 -4.85 6.92 6.57
N GLY A 25 -5.74 7.20 7.53
CA GLY A 25 -5.41 7.94 8.74
C GLY A 25 -5.89 7.29 10.03
N GLU A 26 -6.27 8.13 10.98
CA GLU A 26 -6.58 7.73 12.36
C GLU A 26 -7.63 6.61 12.46
N GLY A 27 -7.46 5.76 13.47
CA GLY A 27 -8.33 4.60 13.73
C GLY A 27 -8.03 3.38 12.85
N LEU A 28 -7.13 3.48 11.86
CA LEU A 28 -6.74 2.35 11.03
C LEU A 28 -5.57 1.58 11.63
N ILE A 29 -5.84 0.39 12.15
CA ILE A 29 -4.81 -0.47 12.75
C ILE A 29 -3.88 -1.06 11.68
N GLN A 30 -4.46 -1.55 10.57
CA GLN A 30 -3.74 -2.33 9.55
C GLN A 30 -4.54 -2.54 8.25
N ARG A 31 -3.90 -3.17 7.26
CA ARG A 31 -4.51 -3.69 6.02
C ARG A 31 -4.95 -2.58 5.06
N MET A 32 -4.02 -1.75 4.65
CA MET A 32 -4.23 -0.63 3.73
C MET A 32 -3.35 -0.74 2.47
N PRO A 33 -3.46 -1.80 1.64
CA PRO A 33 -4.28 -3.00 1.76
C PRO A 33 -3.59 -4.18 2.49
N ARG A 34 -4.36 -5.25 2.77
CA ARG A 34 -3.82 -6.61 2.84
C ARG A 34 -4.19 -7.39 1.58
N CYS A 35 -3.17 -7.89 0.87
CA CYS A 35 -3.29 -8.49 -0.46
C CYS A 35 -2.99 -9.99 -0.46
N ARG A 36 -3.61 -10.71 -1.40
CA ARG A 36 -3.27 -12.10 -1.73
C ARG A 36 -3.24 -12.32 -3.24
N HIS A 37 -2.32 -13.15 -3.70
CA HIS A 37 -2.15 -13.57 -5.09
C HIS A 37 -1.89 -12.46 -6.12
N GLY A 38 -2.89 -11.66 -6.46
CA GLY A 38 -2.91 -10.79 -7.63
C GLY A 38 -1.86 -9.67 -7.69
N PHE A 39 -2.12 -8.69 -8.56
CA PHE A 39 -1.25 -7.56 -8.85
C PHE A 39 -1.85 -6.27 -8.30
N PHE A 40 -1.05 -5.54 -7.52
CA PHE A 40 -1.51 -4.37 -6.79
C PHE A 40 -0.60 -3.19 -7.08
N HIS A 41 -1.19 -2.16 -7.70
CA HIS A 41 -0.56 -0.86 -7.85
C HIS A 41 -1.03 0.04 -6.70
N VAL A 42 -0.15 0.32 -5.75
CA VAL A 42 -0.41 1.23 -4.63
C VAL A 42 0.28 2.54 -4.96
N VAL A 43 -0.46 3.54 -5.42
CA VAL A 43 0.12 4.76 -5.99
C VAL A 43 -0.44 6.04 -5.40
N ASN A 44 0.43 6.97 -5.00
CA ASN A 44 0.04 8.32 -4.57
C ASN A 44 -1.02 8.36 -3.45
N ASN A 45 -0.95 7.44 -2.49
CA ASN A 45 -1.77 7.47 -1.28
C ASN A 45 -1.02 8.15 -0.13
N ASP A 46 -1.76 8.73 0.80
CA ASP A 46 -1.25 9.30 2.05
C ASP A 46 -1.53 8.34 3.21
N TYR A 47 -0.48 7.92 3.90
CA TYR A 47 -0.56 7.01 5.04
C TYR A 47 -0.08 7.71 6.30
N THR A 48 -0.93 7.71 7.31
CA THR A 48 -0.63 8.25 8.63
C THR A 48 -1.17 7.32 9.70
N HIS A 49 -0.58 7.35 10.90
CA HIS A 49 -1.15 6.81 12.13
C HIS A 49 -1.53 5.31 12.14
N TRP A 50 -0.95 4.46 11.28
CA TRP A 50 -1.19 3.01 11.38
C TRP A 50 -0.62 2.45 12.69
N GLU A 51 -1.25 1.42 13.26
CA GLU A 51 -0.80 0.86 14.55
C GLU A 51 0.06 -0.39 14.41
N MET A 52 -0.11 -1.17 13.33
CA MET A 52 0.62 -2.42 13.12
C MET A 52 1.43 -2.44 11.83
N TYR A 53 0.80 -2.20 10.69
CA TYR A 53 1.45 -2.05 9.38
C TYR A 53 0.50 -1.36 8.40
N ALA A 54 1.04 -0.68 7.39
CA ALA A 54 0.23 -0.10 6.33
C ALA A 54 -0.14 -1.16 5.29
N ILE A 55 0.86 -1.71 4.59
CA ILE A 55 0.67 -2.65 3.49
C ILE A 55 1.07 -4.05 3.92
N GLY A 56 0.23 -5.04 3.64
CA GLY A 56 0.55 -6.42 3.97
C GLY A 56 0.05 -7.44 2.96
N GLY A 57 0.41 -8.70 3.17
CA GLY A 57 -0.06 -9.77 2.31
C GLY A 57 0.40 -11.16 2.70
N SER A 58 -0.27 -12.15 2.13
CA SER A 58 0.04 -13.58 2.17
C SER A 58 -0.22 -14.20 0.80
N ALA A 59 0.28 -15.40 0.54
CA ALA A 59 0.12 -16.08 -0.76
C ALA A 59 0.62 -15.25 -1.97
N GLU A 60 1.86 -14.76 -1.87
CA GLU A 60 2.64 -14.22 -3.01
C GLU A 60 1.93 -13.13 -3.87
N PRO A 61 1.41 -12.04 -3.27
CA PRO A 61 0.92 -10.92 -4.06
C PRO A 61 2.10 -10.15 -4.68
N THR A 62 1.89 -9.59 -5.86
CA THR A 62 2.82 -8.62 -6.46
C THR A 62 2.39 -7.21 -6.09
N ILE A 63 3.22 -6.48 -5.35
CA ILE A 63 2.92 -5.13 -4.86
C ILE A 63 3.91 -4.13 -5.43
N ASN A 64 3.38 -3.18 -6.18
CA ASN A 64 4.09 -2.02 -6.68
C ASN A 64 3.66 -0.78 -5.89
N SER A 65 4.49 -0.31 -4.95
CA SER A 65 4.27 0.94 -4.23
C SER A 65 4.99 2.08 -4.95
N GLN A 66 4.26 3.10 -5.40
CA GLN A 66 4.84 4.25 -6.11
C GLN A 66 4.32 5.60 -5.62
N GLY A 67 5.23 6.53 -5.32
CA GLY A 67 4.89 7.93 -5.03
C GLY A 67 3.94 8.13 -3.85
N ASN A 68 3.84 7.18 -2.92
CA ASN A 68 3.02 7.30 -1.71
C ASN A 68 3.79 8.08 -0.64
N ARG A 69 3.05 8.62 0.32
CA ARG A 69 3.62 9.22 1.53
C ARG A 69 3.33 8.32 2.73
N TYR A 70 4.35 7.97 3.49
CA TYR A 70 4.27 7.16 4.70
C TYR A 70 4.80 7.93 5.90
N LEU A 71 3.90 8.46 6.73
CA LEU A 71 4.22 9.04 8.02
C LEU A 71 4.01 7.99 9.11
N ALA A 72 5.10 7.36 9.56
CA ALA A 72 5.03 6.34 10.60
C ALA A 72 4.48 6.92 11.92
N PRO A 73 3.75 6.10 12.71
CA PRO A 73 3.31 6.46 14.06
C PRO A 73 4.51 6.68 14.99
N THR A 74 4.28 7.28 16.17
CA THR A 74 5.31 7.46 17.20
C THR A 74 5.86 6.13 17.74
N ASN A 75 5.04 5.08 17.74
CA ASN A 75 5.44 3.75 18.21
C ASN A 75 6.68 3.23 17.43
N PRO A 76 7.82 2.96 18.12
CA PRO A 76 9.04 2.49 17.46
C PRO A 76 8.91 1.08 16.84
N PHE A 77 7.91 0.30 17.25
CA PHE A 77 7.67 -1.05 16.73
C PHE A 77 6.78 -1.07 15.47
N ALA A 78 6.27 0.08 15.04
CA ALA A 78 5.35 0.20 13.90
C ALA A 78 5.96 1.08 12.77
N LYS A 79 7.29 1.07 12.62
CA LYS A 79 8.00 1.83 11.59
C LYS A 79 8.03 1.16 10.22
N GLU A 80 7.96 -0.17 10.19
CA GLU A 80 7.93 -0.90 8.93
C GLU A 80 6.54 -0.76 8.28
N VAL A 81 6.52 -0.23 7.05
CA VAL A 81 5.29 -0.08 6.24
C VAL A 81 4.71 -1.44 5.87
N THR A 82 5.59 -2.42 5.64
CA THR A 82 5.27 -3.72 5.05
C THR A 82 5.14 -4.84 6.09
N LYS A 83 4.13 -5.71 5.93
CA LYS A 83 4.02 -6.96 6.73
C LYS A 83 3.69 -8.18 5.86
N ARG A 84 4.60 -9.16 5.86
CA ARG A 84 4.34 -10.49 5.30
C ARG A 84 3.69 -11.36 6.37
N VAL A 85 2.46 -11.77 6.12
CA VAL A 85 1.60 -12.45 7.10
C VAL A 85 1.75 -13.96 6.93
N ASP A 86 1.90 -14.68 8.04
CA ASP A 86 1.93 -16.14 8.12
C ASP A 86 2.95 -16.81 7.18
N SER A 87 4.05 -16.12 6.85
CA SER A 87 5.05 -16.58 5.89
C SER A 87 6.46 -16.44 6.43
N ALA A 88 7.25 -17.50 6.32
CA ALA A 88 8.66 -17.48 6.70
C ALA A 88 9.48 -16.60 5.74
N LYS A 89 10.54 -15.95 6.26
CA LYS A 89 11.45 -15.11 5.46
C LYS A 89 12.10 -15.87 4.30
N THR A 90 12.34 -17.16 4.46
CA THR A 90 12.85 -18.04 3.40
C THR A 90 11.90 -18.16 2.21
N VAL A 91 10.60 -17.97 2.43
CA VAL A 91 9.54 -18.02 1.41
C VAL A 91 9.32 -16.63 0.83
N TRP A 92 8.96 -15.65 1.66
CA TRP A 92 8.49 -14.37 1.15
C TRP A 92 9.58 -13.48 0.58
N LYS A 93 10.87 -13.74 0.87
CA LYS A 93 11.99 -13.04 0.21
C LYS A 93 11.92 -13.17 -1.32
N ASN A 94 11.19 -14.17 -1.81
CA ASN A 94 11.01 -14.43 -3.22
C ASN A 94 9.82 -13.67 -3.83
N TRP A 95 8.97 -13.02 -3.04
CA TRP A 95 7.80 -12.29 -3.55
C TRP A 95 8.20 -10.95 -4.16
N ASN A 96 7.37 -10.41 -5.06
CA ASN A 96 7.65 -9.18 -5.79
C ASN A 96 7.00 -7.95 -5.11
N TRP A 97 7.71 -7.34 -4.17
CA TRP A 97 7.28 -6.14 -3.44
C TRP A 97 8.31 -5.05 -3.65
N ARG A 98 7.94 -3.99 -4.36
CA ARG A 98 8.81 -2.83 -4.60
C ARG A 98 8.22 -1.54 -4.09
N SER A 99 9.11 -0.59 -3.84
CA SER A 99 8.83 0.80 -3.52
C SER A 99 9.65 1.70 -4.46
N GLU A 100 9.02 2.69 -5.06
CA GLU A 100 9.64 3.61 -6.01
C GLU A 100 9.08 5.03 -5.83
N GLY A 101 9.95 6.01 -5.55
CA GLY A 101 9.52 7.40 -5.37
C GLY A 101 8.63 7.66 -4.14
N ASP A 102 8.50 6.69 -3.24
CA ASP A 102 7.76 6.86 -1.98
C ASP A 102 8.51 7.78 -1.00
N LEU A 103 7.78 8.60 -0.26
CA LEU A 103 8.30 9.47 0.80
C LEU A 103 8.08 8.83 2.16
N PHE A 104 9.17 8.57 2.88
CA PHE A 104 9.14 8.02 4.23
C PHE A 104 9.45 9.10 5.28
N GLN A 105 8.60 9.21 6.28
CA GLN A 105 8.73 10.19 7.37
C GLN A 105 8.63 9.51 8.74
N ASN A 106 9.21 10.16 9.75
CA ASN A 106 9.24 9.66 11.13
C ASN A 106 9.86 8.25 11.26
N GLY A 107 10.89 7.96 10.47
CA GLY A 107 11.57 6.67 10.48
C GLY A 107 10.81 5.53 9.81
N ALA A 108 9.75 5.82 9.04
CA ALA A 108 9.10 4.83 8.20
C ALA A 108 10.11 4.18 7.24
N PHE A 109 9.93 2.91 6.92
CA PHE A 109 10.70 2.26 5.87
C PHE A 109 9.90 1.13 5.22
N PHE A 110 10.27 0.82 3.98
CA PHE A 110 9.72 -0.28 3.20
C PHE A 110 10.80 -1.35 3.04
N THR A 111 10.48 -2.60 3.39
CA THR A 111 11.38 -3.73 3.12
C THR A 111 11.00 -4.31 1.76
N PRO A 112 11.77 -4.13 0.68
CA PRO A 112 11.46 -4.73 -0.61
C PRO A 112 11.80 -6.22 -0.66
N SER A 113 11.23 -6.91 -1.63
CA SER A 113 11.59 -8.27 -2.02
C SER A 113 11.38 -8.40 -3.53
N SER A 114 12.21 -9.17 -4.22
CA SER A 114 12.02 -9.41 -5.65
C SER A 114 12.77 -10.68 -6.05
N THR A 115 12.12 -11.52 -6.83
CA THR A 115 12.79 -12.57 -7.62
C THR A 115 12.73 -12.33 -9.12
N GLU A 116 11.78 -11.50 -9.58
CA GLU A 116 11.51 -11.35 -11.00
C GLU A 116 12.01 -10.01 -11.58
N ALA A 117 12.17 -10.02 -12.90
CA ALA A 117 12.51 -8.85 -13.71
C ALA A 117 11.39 -7.80 -13.67
N SER A 118 11.72 -6.56 -14.04
CA SER A 118 10.83 -5.39 -14.06
C SER A 118 9.48 -5.60 -14.80
N SER A 119 9.39 -6.60 -15.69
CA SER A 119 8.19 -6.94 -16.46
C SER A 119 7.00 -7.40 -15.61
N SER A 120 7.22 -8.03 -14.45
CA SER A 120 6.13 -8.51 -13.59
C SER A 120 5.29 -7.38 -13.01
N TYR A 121 5.88 -6.19 -12.90
CA TYR A 121 5.18 -5.00 -12.45
C TYR A 121 4.36 -4.31 -13.54
N ALA A 122 4.42 -4.75 -14.81
CA ALA A 122 3.59 -4.18 -15.87
C ALA A 122 2.09 -4.35 -15.58
N LYS A 123 1.70 -5.48 -14.97
CA LYS A 123 0.32 -5.72 -14.48
C LYS A 123 0.01 -5.02 -13.16
N ALA A 124 1.04 -4.59 -12.43
CA ALA A 124 0.94 -3.83 -11.20
C ALA A 124 1.27 -2.35 -11.43
N SER A 125 1.09 -1.85 -12.66
CA SER A 125 1.27 -0.44 -13.03
C SER A 125 0.07 -0.02 -13.87
N SER A 126 -0.43 1.19 -13.63
CA SER A 126 -1.64 1.68 -14.33
C SER A 126 -1.55 3.15 -14.72
N LEU A 127 -0.89 3.97 -13.91
CA LEU A 127 -0.72 5.41 -14.11
C LEU A 127 0.70 5.82 -13.68
N GLY A 128 1.19 6.93 -14.20
CA GLY A 128 2.43 7.54 -13.70
C GLY A 128 2.25 8.10 -12.30
N ALA A 129 3.24 7.90 -11.43
CA ALA A 129 3.20 8.43 -10.07
C ALA A 129 3.60 9.91 -10.05
N ASN A 130 2.80 10.73 -9.37
CA ASN A 130 3.20 12.09 -9.01
C ASN A 130 4.24 12.07 -7.88
N PRO A 131 5.04 13.15 -7.71
CA PRO A 131 5.93 13.27 -6.57
C PRO A 131 5.20 13.12 -5.23
N ALA A 132 5.72 12.28 -4.34
CA ALA A 132 5.11 11.98 -3.04
C ALA A 132 4.94 13.23 -2.13
N SER A 133 5.70 14.30 -2.37
CA SER A 133 5.58 15.58 -1.67
C SER A 133 4.28 16.33 -1.95
N LEU A 134 3.64 16.09 -3.09
CA LEU A 134 2.39 16.76 -3.48
C LEU A 134 1.15 16.06 -2.91
N ILE A 135 1.31 14.88 -2.31
CA ILE A 135 0.20 14.01 -1.93
C ILE A 135 -0.67 14.62 -0.84
N THR A 136 -0.10 15.32 0.13
CA THR A 136 -0.88 15.99 1.18
C THR A 136 -1.89 16.98 0.58
N ALA A 137 -1.50 17.72 -0.46
CA ALA A 137 -2.41 18.65 -1.15
C ALA A 137 -3.46 17.91 -1.99
N VAL A 138 -3.06 16.86 -2.72
CA VAL A 138 -3.97 16.11 -3.62
C VAL A 138 -5.01 15.29 -2.84
N ALA A 139 -4.61 14.64 -1.75
CA ALA A 139 -5.51 13.86 -0.91
C ALA A 139 -6.49 14.76 -0.14
N ALA A 140 -6.02 15.91 0.37
CA ALA A 140 -6.86 16.87 1.09
C ALA A 140 -7.85 17.61 0.18
N ALA A 141 -7.43 18.01 -1.03
CA ALA A 141 -8.27 18.76 -1.97
C ALA A 141 -9.53 17.99 -2.42
N ARG A 142 -9.55 16.65 -2.32
CA ARG A 142 -10.71 15.83 -2.71
C ARG A 142 -11.69 15.55 -1.57
N CYS A 143 -11.36 15.92 -0.33
CA CYS A 143 -12.24 15.74 0.83
C CYS A 143 -13.16 16.96 1.07
N PHE A 144 -12.90 18.11 0.41
CA PHE A 144 -13.51 19.40 0.76
C PHE A 144 -14.79 19.77 -0.01
N ASP A 145 -15.37 18.89 -0.83
CA ASP A 145 -16.58 19.22 -1.63
C ASP A 145 -17.91 18.74 -1.01
N ARG A 146 -18.02 18.50 0.31
CA ARG A 146 -19.30 17.98 0.83
C ARG A 146 -19.66 18.32 2.28
N GLU A 147 -19.62 19.59 2.70
CA GLU A 147 -20.33 20.00 3.94
C GLU A 147 -21.02 21.38 3.92
N GLU A 148 -21.34 21.97 2.76
CA GLU A 148 -21.98 23.31 2.74
C GLU A 148 -23.26 23.43 1.90
N GLU A 149 -24.14 22.43 1.92
CA GLU A 149 -25.55 22.64 1.53
C GLU A 149 -26.51 21.80 2.40
N ARG A 150 -26.89 22.34 3.57
CA ARG A 150 -28.16 22.01 4.21
C ARG A 150 -28.86 23.31 4.62
N PRO A 151 -29.92 23.75 3.91
CA PRO A 151 -30.76 24.83 4.41
C PRO A 151 -31.65 24.34 5.55
N ASN A 152 -31.91 25.24 6.50
CA ASN A 152 -32.78 25.05 7.67
C ASN A 152 -34.24 24.77 7.30
#